data_AF-A0A7C4PN83-F1
#
_entry.id   AF-A0A7C4PN83-F1
#
_cell.length_a   1.000
_cell.length_b   1.000
_cell.length_c   1.000
_cell.angle_alpha   90.00
_cell.angle_beta   90.00
_cell.angle_gamma   90.00
#
_symmetry.space_group_name_H-M   'P 1'
#
loop_
_entity.id
_entity.type
_entity.pdbx_description
1 polymer ?
#
loop_
_entity_poly.entity_id
_entity_poly.type
_entity_poly.pdbx_seq_one_letter_code
_entity_poly.pdbx_strand_id
1 'polypeptide(L)'
;MGFEALKAGYGYSDEEVYDQYLYNLKVRYALGLHDVDEGYFTLRTLYYFRKALVEYERETGINLIAKTFQNITDGQIERLALETGTQRMDSTLIQSNIRNMSRLQLLIEVLRRVWDILSATDRERFSKDFEPFIKEDGLHYCYKVRPGETLQHVETVGRLMNRLIAELAGVYKEQSEYQQMLRVFGEHFCIQEDQLTIKEGTELSGSSLQSPYDEEATYRKKGHDAAKGYVANITET
;
A
#
# COMPACT_ATOMS: atom_id res chain seq x y z
N MET A 1 -7.09 8.34 37.18
CA MET A 1 -6.51 7.55 36.08
C MET A 1 -6.96 6.09 36.08
N GLY A 2 -6.75 5.32 37.16
CA GLY A 2 -7.13 3.89 37.18
C GLY A 2 -8.59 3.63 36.79
N PHE A 3 -9.53 4.42 37.30
CA PHE A 3 -10.96 4.29 36.96
C PHE A 3 -11.24 4.50 35.47
N GLU A 4 -10.69 5.56 34.87
CA GLU A 4 -10.83 5.85 33.43
C GLU A 4 -10.13 4.79 32.57
N ALA A 5 -8.99 4.26 33.02
CA ALA A 5 -8.28 3.19 32.34
C ALA A 5 -9.09 1.88 32.31
N LEU A 6 -9.73 1.52 33.42
CA LEU A 6 -10.63 0.35 33.48
C LEU A 6 -11.86 0.54 32.60
N LYS A 7 -12.48 1.73 32.64
CA LYS A 7 -13.60 2.07 31.76
C LYS A 7 -13.23 1.87 30.29
N ALA A 8 -12.14 2.50 29.85
CA ALA A 8 -11.70 2.43 28.46
C ALA A 8 -11.25 1.02 28.04
N GLY A 9 -10.49 0.33 28.90
CA GLY A 9 -9.95 -1.00 28.61
C GLY A 9 -11.00 -2.09 28.44
N TYR A 10 -12.11 -2.00 29.18
CA TYR A 10 -13.24 -2.93 29.05
C TYR A 10 -14.38 -2.41 28.19
N GLY A 11 -14.31 -1.17 27.70
CA GLY A 11 -15.36 -0.55 26.89
C GLY A 11 -16.65 -0.27 27.66
N TYR A 12 -16.56 -0.02 28.97
CA TYR A 12 -17.73 0.25 29.81
C TYR A 12 -18.31 1.65 29.59
N SER A 13 -19.62 1.78 29.71
CA SER A 13 -20.30 3.06 29.98
C SER A 13 -20.00 3.56 31.39
N ASP A 14 -20.32 4.83 31.68
CA ASP A 14 -20.10 5.40 33.01
C ASP A 14 -20.92 4.72 34.11
N GLU A 15 -22.13 4.28 33.79
CA GLU A 15 -22.99 3.53 34.71
C GLU A 15 -22.40 2.14 34.97
N GLU A 16 -21.98 1.43 33.91
CA GLU A 16 -21.39 0.10 34.05
C GLU A 16 -20.09 0.11 34.85
N VAL A 17 -19.15 1.03 34.58
CA VAL A 17 -17.90 1.08 35.35
C VAL A 17 -18.16 1.48 36.81
N TYR A 18 -19.19 2.30 37.06
CA TYR A 18 -19.58 2.66 38.43
C TYR A 18 -20.24 1.48 39.16
N ASP A 19 -21.08 0.70 38.48
CA ASP A 19 -21.64 -0.54 39.03
C ASP A 19 -20.53 -1.56 39.35
N GLN A 20 -19.59 -1.76 38.41
CA GLN A 20 -18.40 -2.58 38.64
C GLN A 20 -17.59 -2.07 39.83
N TYR A 21 -17.43 -0.77 39.99
CA TYR A 21 -16.74 -0.19 41.13
C TYR A 21 -17.44 -0.49 42.48
N LEU A 22 -18.77 -0.46 42.50
CA LEU A 22 -19.54 -0.71 43.72
C LEU A 22 -19.56 -2.19 44.10
N TYR A 23 -19.75 -3.09 43.14
CA TYR A 23 -20.09 -4.49 43.42
C TYR A 23 -19.00 -5.50 43.01
N ASN A 24 -17.99 -5.10 42.25
CA ASN A 24 -16.91 -6.00 41.84
C ASN A 24 -15.63 -5.76 42.66
N LEU A 25 -15.37 -6.66 43.60
CA LEU A 25 -14.17 -6.62 44.46
C LEU A 25 -12.86 -6.63 43.66
N LYS A 26 -12.81 -7.28 42.48
CA LYS A 26 -11.61 -7.28 41.64
C LYS A 26 -11.31 -5.90 41.07
N VAL A 27 -12.36 -5.16 40.70
CA VAL A 27 -12.24 -3.78 40.19
C VAL A 27 -11.76 -2.85 41.29
N ARG A 28 -12.30 -2.97 42.51
CA ARG A 28 -11.82 -2.21 43.68
C ARG A 28 -10.37 -2.51 44.00
N TYR A 29 -10.01 -3.79 44.04
CA TYR A 29 -8.63 -4.22 44.27
C TYR A 29 -7.66 -3.67 43.20
N ALA A 30 -8.06 -3.69 41.93
CA ALA A 30 -7.27 -3.12 40.83
C ALA A 30 -7.06 -1.59 40.95
N LEU A 31 -7.97 -0.89 41.63
CA LEU A 31 -7.85 0.53 41.95
C LEU A 31 -7.05 0.80 43.24
N GLY A 32 -6.52 -0.24 43.89
CA GLY A 32 -5.78 -0.13 45.15
C GLY A 32 -6.67 0.06 46.38
N LEU A 33 -7.97 -0.23 46.27
CA LEU A 33 -8.91 -0.19 47.40
C LEU A 33 -9.02 -1.61 47.98
N HIS A 34 -8.47 -1.77 49.18
CA HIS A 34 -8.42 -3.07 49.87
C HIS A 34 -9.61 -3.27 50.81
N ASP A 35 -10.16 -2.18 51.35
CA ASP A 35 -11.32 -2.21 52.22
C ASP A 35 -12.61 -1.81 51.48
N VAL A 36 -13.71 -2.45 51.86
CA VAL A 36 -15.04 -2.21 51.25
C VAL A 36 -15.57 -0.83 51.65
N ASP A 37 -15.16 -0.33 52.81
CA ASP A 37 -15.62 0.95 53.38
C ASP A 37 -14.80 2.17 52.89
N GLU A 38 -13.84 1.97 51.99
CA GLU A 38 -13.01 3.05 51.44
C GLU A 38 -13.51 3.59 50.09
N GLY A 39 -13.16 4.85 49.78
CA GLY A 39 -13.27 5.38 48.42
C GLY A 39 -14.68 5.72 47.91
N TYR A 40 -15.67 5.97 48.76
CA TYR A 40 -17.00 6.29 48.27
C TYR A 40 -17.05 7.63 47.51
N PHE A 41 -17.56 7.59 46.28
CA PHE A 41 -17.90 8.77 45.50
C PHE A 41 -19.19 8.52 44.73
N THR A 42 -19.80 9.60 44.22
CA THR A 42 -20.99 9.51 43.37
C THR A 42 -20.62 9.77 41.92
N LEU A 43 -21.43 9.30 40.96
CA LEU A 43 -21.24 9.65 39.54
C LEU A 43 -21.05 11.17 39.32
N ARG A 44 -21.77 12.00 40.08
CA ARG A 44 -21.61 13.47 40.02
C ARG A 44 -20.19 13.93 40.36
N THR A 45 -19.55 13.30 41.33
CA THR A 45 -18.14 13.57 41.69
C THR A 45 -17.22 13.32 40.48
N LEU A 46 -17.45 12.24 39.72
CA LEU A 46 -16.68 11.92 38.52
C LEU A 46 -16.86 12.98 37.43
N TYR A 47 -18.10 13.44 37.19
CA TYR A 47 -18.35 14.51 36.23
C TYR A 47 -17.70 15.84 36.61
N TYR A 48 -17.70 16.19 37.90
CA TYR A 48 -16.99 17.38 38.37
C TYR A 48 -15.48 17.26 38.21
N PHE A 49 -14.91 16.08 38.48
CA PHE A 49 -13.50 15.81 38.23
C PHE A 49 -13.14 15.98 36.75
N ARG A 50 -13.91 15.36 35.84
CA ARG A 50 -13.70 15.50 34.38
C ARG A 50 -13.85 16.94 33.91
N LYS A 51 -14.84 17.66 34.43
CA LYS A 51 -15.05 19.07 34.13
C LYS A 51 -13.84 19.90 34.55
N ALA A 52 -13.32 19.69 35.76
CA ALA A 52 -12.14 20.39 36.24
C ALA A 52 -10.88 20.13 35.39
N LEU A 53 -10.71 18.89 34.88
CA LEU A 53 -9.63 18.57 33.95
C LEU A 53 -9.74 19.36 32.63
N VAL A 54 -10.94 19.42 32.06
CA VAL A 54 -11.20 20.17 30.82
C VAL A 54 -11.02 21.67 31.02
N GLU A 55 -11.48 22.22 32.14
CA GLU A 55 -11.29 23.63 32.49
C GLU A 55 -9.80 23.95 32.65
N TYR A 56 -9.05 23.11 33.35
CA TYR A 56 -7.60 23.26 33.50
C TYR A 56 -6.86 23.20 32.17
N GLU A 57 -7.20 22.25 31.30
CA GLU A 57 -6.62 22.15 29.95
C GLU A 57 -6.94 23.40 29.13
N ARG A 58 -8.15 23.96 29.25
CA ARG A 58 -8.54 25.18 28.53
C ARG A 58 -7.78 26.41 29.00
N GLU A 59 -7.55 26.54 30.30
CA GLU A 59 -6.85 27.69 30.90
C GLU A 59 -5.34 27.65 30.68
N THR A 60 -4.75 26.46 30.74
CA THR A 60 -3.28 26.28 30.75
C THR A 60 -2.72 25.72 29.45
N GLY A 61 -3.55 25.11 28.61
CA GLY A 61 -3.13 24.32 27.44
C GLY A 61 -2.54 22.95 27.79
N ILE A 62 -2.54 22.55 29.07
CA ILE A 62 -1.90 21.31 29.53
C ILE A 62 -2.94 20.22 29.75
N ASN A 63 -2.84 19.12 28.99
CA ASN A 63 -3.67 17.94 29.19
C ASN A 63 -3.09 17.02 30.28
N LEU A 64 -3.66 17.07 31.48
CA LEU A 64 -3.20 16.28 32.63
C LEU A 64 -3.39 14.77 32.45
N ILE A 65 -4.42 14.34 31.71
CA ILE A 65 -4.65 12.91 31.42
C ILE A 65 -3.51 12.38 30.53
N ALA A 66 -3.20 13.09 29.44
CA ALA A 66 -2.11 12.73 28.54
C ALA A 66 -0.77 12.71 29.27
N LYS A 67 -0.48 13.72 30.10
CA LYS A 67 0.75 13.79 30.90
C LYS A 67 0.86 12.63 31.88
N THR A 68 -0.24 12.26 32.53
CA THR A 68 -0.22 11.12 33.45
C THR A 68 -0.02 9.80 32.71
N PHE A 69 -0.61 9.65 31.52
CA PHE A 69 -0.39 8.48 30.68
C PHE A 69 1.07 8.37 30.22
N GLN A 70 1.66 9.48 29.76
CA GLN A 70 3.08 9.56 29.42
C GLN A 70 3.96 9.14 30.60
N ASN A 71 3.74 9.71 31.79
CA ASN A 71 4.51 9.34 32.98
C ASN A 71 4.42 7.84 33.34
N ILE A 72 3.25 7.22 33.19
CA ILE A 72 3.07 5.79 33.42
C ILE A 72 3.87 4.98 32.39
N THR A 73 3.75 5.34 31.11
CA THR A 73 4.48 4.69 30.01
C THR A 73 5.99 4.84 30.18
N ASP A 74 6.49 6.02 30.54
CA ASP A 74 7.90 6.28 30.81
C ASP A 74 8.43 5.39 31.94
N GLY A 75 7.66 5.26 33.02
CA GLY A 75 7.99 4.35 34.13
C GLY A 75 8.00 2.87 33.71
N GLN A 76 7.13 2.47 32.78
CA GLN A 76 7.15 1.11 32.22
C GLN A 76 8.37 0.89 31.33
N ILE A 77 8.71 1.85 30.47
CA ILE A 77 9.91 1.80 29.61
C ILE A 77 11.16 1.63 30.46
N GLU A 78 11.30 2.43 31.52
CA GLU A 78 12.44 2.36 32.43
C GLU A 78 12.49 1.00 33.16
N ARG A 79 11.37 0.56 33.74
CA ARG A 79 11.30 -0.69 34.51
C ARG A 79 11.56 -1.93 33.67
N LEU A 80 11.14 -1.92 32.41
CA LEU A 80 11.30 -3.03 31.47
C LEU A 80 12.57 -2.92 30.62
N ALA A 81 13.35 -1.84 30.79
CA ALA A 81 14.55 -1.54 29.99
C ALA A 81 14.29 -1.60 28.47
N LEU A 82 13.17 -1.03 28.02
CA LEU A 82 12.79 -1.03 26.60
C LEU A 82 13.57 0.03 25.82
N GLU A 83 14.16 -0.37 24.69
CA GLU A 83 14.77 0.57 23.74
C GLU A 83 13.69 1.14 22.80
N THR A 84 13.27 2.38 23.02
CA THR A 84 12.22 3.04 22.22
C THR A 84 12.78 4.00 21.14
N GLY A 85 14.10 4.14 21.05
CA GLY A 85 14.76 5.06 20.12
C GLY A 85 14.88 4.55 18.69
N THR A 86 14.67 3.25 18.44
CA THR A 86 14.79 2.66 17.10
C THR A 86 13.77 1.55 16.94
N GLN A 87 12.87 1.70 15.98
CA GLN A 87 11.95 0.64 15.57
C GLN A 87 12.63 -0.18 14.48
N ARG A 88 12.88 -1.47 14.74
CA ARG A 88 13.41 -2.38 13.72
C ARG A 88 12.29 -2.72 12.74
N MET A 89 12.63 -2.62 11.46
CA MET A 89 11.75 -3.01 10.35
C MET A 89 12.49 -4.03 9.50
N ASP A 90 11.92 -5.22 9.39
CA ASP A 90 12.38 -6.24 8.45
C ASP A 90 11.51 -6.19 7.19
N SER A 91 12.18 -6.15 6.04
CA SER A 91 11.52 -6.25 4.74
C SER A 91 11.66 -7.68 4.22
N THR A 92 10.55 -8.26 3.76
CA THR A 92 10.52 -9.56 3.11
C THR A 92 9.94 -9.45 1.70
N LEU A 93 10.47 -10.26 0.79
CA LEU A 93 9.97 -10.37 -0.58
C LEU A 93 8.97 -11.51 -0.65
N ILE A 94 7.75 -11.20 -1.06
CA ILE A 94 6.71 -12.18 -1.34
C ILE A 94 6.69 -12.37 -2.86
N GLN A 95 7.15 -13.53 -3.32
CA GLN A 95 7.13 -13.84 -4.73
C GLN A 95 5.69 -13.98 -5.20
N SER A 96 5.30 -13.20 -6.21
CA SER A 96 3.98 -13.37 -6.82
C SER A 96 3.99 -14.56 -7.77
N ASN A 97 2.87 -15.27 -7.88
CA ASN A 97 2.71 -16.36 -8.85
C ASN A 97 2.45 -15.80 -10.26
N ILE A 98 3.29 -14.86 -10.69
CA ILE A 98 3.23 -14.24 -12.01
C ILE A 98 4.24 -14.86 -12.94
N ARG A 99 3.93 -14.80 -14.23
CA ARG A 99 4.84 -15.25 -15.27
C ARG A 99 6.05 -14.31 -15.35
N ASN A 100 7.25 -14.89 -15.40
CA ASN A 100 8.47 -14.15 -15.72
C ASN A 100 8.50 -13.81 -17.23
N MET A 101 8.00 -12.63 -17.58
CA MET A 101 8.01 -12.11 -18.94
C MET A 101 9.31 -11.37 -19.26
N SER A 102 9.77 -11.51 -20.51
CA SER A 102 10.77 -10.60 -21.09
C SER A 102 10.15 -9.22 -21.34
N ARG A 103 10.97 -8.19 -21.56
CA ARG A 103 10.48 -6.84 -21.91
C ARG A 103 9.57 -6.89 -23.14
N LEU A 104 10.00 -7.55 -24.22
CA LEU A 104 9.21 -7.65 -25.44
C LEU A 104 7.87 -8.36 -25.18
N GLN A 105 7.89 -9.46 -24.42
CA GLN A 105 6.67 -10.19 -24.10
C GLN A 105 5.69 -9.32 -23.31
N LEU A 106 6.16 -8.60 -22.28
CA LEU A 106 5.33 -7.67 -21.50
C LEU A 106 4.62 -6.67 -22.39
N LEU A 107 5.35 -6.03 -23.31
CA LEU A 107 4.78 -5.03 -24.22
C LEU A 107 3.71 -5.63 -25.15
N ILE A 108 3.93 -6.85 -25.63
CA ILE A 108 2.97 -7.56 -26.49
C ILE A 108 1.70 -7.93 -25.71
N GLU A 109 1.83 -8.44 -24.48
CA GLU A 109 0.67 -8.77 -23.65
C GLU A 109 -0.16 -7.53 -23.32
N VAL A 110 0.48 -6.39 -23.10
CA VAL A 110 -0.22 -5.10 -22.92
C VAL A 110 -0.97 -4.69 -24.18
N LEU A 111 -0.39 -4.83 -25.38
CA LEU A 111 -1.11 -4.57 -26.63
C LEU A 111 -2.31 -5.49 -26.81
N ARG A 112 -2.18 -6.79 -26.51
CA ARG A 112 -3.30 -7.74 -26.60
C ARG A 112 -4.47 -7.34 -25.72
N ARG A 113 -4.19 -6.90 -24.50
CA ARG A 113 -5.23 -6.38 -23.61
C ARG A 113 -5.95 -5.16 -24.19
N VAL A 114 -5.21 -4.26 -24.84
CA VAL A 114 -5.83 -3.13 -25.56
C VAL A 114 -6.71 -3.64 -26.69
N TRP A 115 -6.29 -4.64 -27.46
CA TRP A 115 -7.10 -5.25 -28.52
C TRP A 115 -8.44 -5.81 -28.00
N ASP A 116 -8.42 -6.42 -26.81
CA ASP A 116 -9.60 -7.03 -26.21
C ASP A 116 -10.70 -6.00 -25.88
N ILE A 117 -10.33 -4.76 -25.55
CA ILE A 117 -11.31 -3.71 -25.25
C ILE A 117 -11.80 -2.94 -26.50
N LEU A 118 -11.17 -3.10 -27.66
CA LEU A 118 -11.55 -2.38 -28.87
C LEU A 118 -12.95 -2.77 -29.36
N SER A 119 -13.72 -1.77 -29.79
CA SER A 119 -14.99 -1.94 -30.50
C SER A 119 -14.80 -2.68 -31.82
N ALA A 120 -15.87 -3.27 -32.38
CA ALA A 120 -15.79 -3.95 -33.68
C ALA A 120 -15.25 -3.03 -34.79
N THR A 121 -15.68 -1.76 -34.81
CA THR A 121 -15.22 -0.75 -35.77
C THR A 121 -13.72 -0.47 -35.62
N ASP A 122 -13.24 -0.33 -34.39
CA ASP A 122 -11.81 -0.06 -34.14
C ASP A 122 -10.95 -1.31 -34.39
N ARG A 123 -11.46 -2.50 -34.10
CA ARG A 123 -10.78 -3.76 -34.46
C ARG A 123 -10.62 -3.89 -35.96
N GLU A 124 -11.63 -3.53 -36.75
CA GLU A 124 -11.51 -3.51 -38.21
C GLU A 124 -10.44 -2.51 -38.67
N ARG A 125 -10.49 -1.28 -38.12
CA ARG A 125 -9.52 -0.20 -38.41
C ARG A 125 -8.07 -0.60 -38.12
N PHE A 126 -7.81 -1.21 -36.96
CA PHE A 126 -6.46 -1.55 -36.51
C PHE A 126 -6.07 -3.02 -36.77
N SER A 127 -6.91 -3.78 -37.48
CA SER A 127 -6.73 -5.22 -37.70
C SER A 127 -5.33 -5.58 -38.21
N LYS A 128 -4.82 -4.87 -39.23
CA LYS A 128 -3.49 -5.09 -39.82
C LYS A 128 -2.35 -4.78 -38.86
N ASP A 129 -2.53 -3.78 -37.99
CA ASP A 129 -1.51 -3.36 -37.05
C ASP A 129 -1.34 -4.36 -35.91
N PHE A 130 -2.45 -4.94 -35.45
CA PHE A 130 -2.46 -5.94 -34.37
C PHE A 130 -2.22 -7.37 -34.87
N GLU A 131 -2.44 -7.65 -36.16
CA GLU A 131 -2.32 -8.99 -36.76
C GLU A 131 -1.06 -9.76 -36.33
N PRO A 132 0.15 -9.18 -36.31
CA PRO A 132 1.36 -9.89 -35.88
C PRO A 132 1.33 -10.29 -34.41
N PHE A 133 0.63 -9.52 -33.58
CA PHE A 133 0.67 -9.61 -32.12
C PHE A 133 -0.51 -10.37 -31.52
N ILE A 134 -1.58 -10.65 -32.27
CA ILE A 134 -2.79 -11.32 -31.73
C ILE A 134 -2.99 -12.75 -32.24
N LYS A 135 -2.26 -13.18 -33.28
CA LYS A 135 -2.44 -14.51 -33.91
C LYS A 135 -2.08 -15.69 -33.00
N GLU A 136 -0.99 -15.59 -32.25
CA GLU A 136 -0.52 -16.63 -31.31
C GLU A 136 -0.56 -16.08 -29.89
N ASP A 137 0.15 -16.60 -28.88
CA ASP A 137 0.35 -15.91 -27.59
C ASP A 137 1.66 -15.08 -27.59
N GLY A 138 1.85 -14.20 -26.59
CA GLY A 138 3.03 -13.32 -26.55
C GLY A 138 4.35 -14.07 -26.42
N LEU A 139 4.36 -15.25 -25.78
CA LEU A 139 5.55 -16.10 -25.69
C LEU A 139 5.90 -16.69 -27.07
N HIS A 140 4.92 -17.20 -27.79
CA HIS A 140 5.11 -17.78 -29.12
C HIS A 140 5.63 -16.75 -30.11
N TYR A 141 5.15 -15.50 -30.02
CA TYR A 141 5.74 -14.40 -30.77
C TYR A 141 7.23 -14.24 -30.45
N CYS A 142 7.59 -14.13 -29.17
CA CYS A 142 8.98 -13.96 -28.74
C CYS A 142 9.87 -15.15 -29.13
N TYR A 143 9.35 -16.37 -29.15
CA TYR A 143 10.08 -17.57 -29.53
C TYR A 143 10.60 -17.53 -30.99
N LYS A 144 9.90 -16.81 -31.88
CA LYS A 144 10.28 -16.68 -33.29
C LYS A 144 11.28 -15.55 -33.55
N VAL A 145 11.53 -14.68 -32.58
CA VAL A 145 12.46 -13.55 -32.70
C VAL A 145 13.89 -14.05 -32.61
N ARG A 146 14.73 -13.71 -33.58
CA ARG A 146 16.14 -14.16 -33.56
C ARG A 146 16.95 -13.37 -32.54
N PRO A 147 18.03 -13.96 -31.99
CA PRO A 147 19.00 -13.22 -31.21
C PRO A 147 19.52 -11.99 -31.98
N GLY A 148 19.50 -10.82 -31.35
CA GLY A 148 19.90 -9.55 -31.96
C GLY A 148 18.76 -8.73 -32.58
N GLU A 149 17.60 -9.33 -32.85
CA GLU A 149 16.44 -8.63 -33.44
C GLU A 149 15.49 -8.05 -32.38
N THR A 150 15.65 -8.41 -31.10
CA THR A 150 14.72 -8.04 -30.01
C THR A 150 14.46 -6.55 -29.91
N LEU A 151 15.49 -5.70 -30.04
CA LEU A 151 15.33 -4.25 -29.97
C LEU A 151 14.48 -3.70 -31.12
N GLN A 152 14.62 -4.23 -32.33
CA GLN A 152 13.81 -3.82 -33.49
C GLN A 152 12.32 -4.16 -33.26
N HIS A 153 12.04 -5.32 -32.66
CA HIS A 153 10.68 -5.69 -32.27
C HIS A 153 10.13 -4.79 -31.15
N VAL A 154 10.94 -4.47 -30.13
CA VAL A 154 10.55 -3.53 -29.07
C VAL A 154 10.25 -2.15 -29.65
N GLU A 155 11.07 -1.67 -30.60
CA GLU A 155 10.84 -0.40 -31.29
C GLU A 155 9.54 -0.43 -32.10
N THR A 156 9.30 -1.50 -32.85
CA THR A 156 8.07 -1.69 -33.63
C THR A 156 6.83 -1.62 -32.74
N VAL A 157 6.87 -2.31 -31.60
CA VAL A 157 5.80 -2.28 -30.59
C VAL A 157 5.64 -0.89 -29.99
N GLY A 158 6.74 -0.21 -29.66
CA GLY A 158 6.71 1.15 -29.11
C GLY A 158 6.11 2.17 -30.07
N ARG A 159 6.44 2.09 -31.37
CA ARG A 159 5.85 2.97 -32.40
C ARG A 159 4.34 2.76 -32.51
N LEU A 160 3.89 1.51 -32.46
CA LEU A 160 2.48 1.18 -32.44
C LEU A 160 1.79 1.73 -31.19
N MET A 161 2.35 1.49 -30.00
CA MET A 161 1.82 2.03 -28.74
C MET A 161 1.68 3.56 -28.78
N ASN A 162 2.71 4.27 -29.24
CA ASN A 162 2.70 5.73 -29.33
C ASN A 162 1.51 6.23 -30.18
N ARG A 163 1.29 5.61 -31.35
CA ARG A 163 0.16 5.95 -32.22
C ARG A 163 -1.18 5.62 -31.56
N LEU A 164 -1.31 4.44 -30.96
CA LEU A 164 -2.55 4.01 -30.29
C LEU A 164 -2.89 4.90 -29.10
N ILE A 165 -1.91 5.38 -28.34
CA ILE A 165 -2.12 6.35 -27.25
C ILE A 165 -2.80 7.60 -27.79
N ALA A 166 -2.33 8.16 -28.91
CA ALA A 166 -2.95 9.34 -29.50
C ALA A 166 -4.36 9.05 -30.07
N GLU A 167 -4.53 7.94 -30.79
CA GLU A 167 -5.77 7.65 -31.53
C GLU A 167 -6.91 7.10 -30.64
N LEU A 168 -6.59 6.38 -29.55
CA LEU A 168 -7.59 5.77 -28.67
C LEU A 168 -8.00 6.66 -27.50
N ALA A 169 -7.26 7.73 -27.21
CA ALA A 169 -7.50 8.63 -26.07
C ALA A 169 -8.93 9.20 -26.01
N GLY A 170 -9.57 9.43 -27.16
CA GLY A 170 -10.91 10.03 -27.19
C GLY A 170 -12.01 9.12 -26.62
N VAL A 171 -11.83 7.79 -26.71
CA VAL A 171 -12.88 6.81 -26.41
C VAL A 171 -12.50 5.89 -25.25
N TYR A 172 -11.22 5.51 -25.17
CA TYR A 172 -10.77 4.45 -24.26
C TYR A 172 -9.99 4.94 -23.05
N LYS A 173 -9.87 6.27 -22.86
CA LYS A 173 -9.04 6.85 -21.80
C LYS A 173 -9.34 6.30 -20.41
N GLU A 174 -10.60 6.09 -20.05
CA GLU A 174 -10.96 5.60 -18.71
C GLU A 174 -10.86 4.07 -18.57
N GLN A 175 -10.51 3.35 -19.64
CA GLN A 175 -10.36 1.89 -19.60
C GLN A 175 -9.01 1.50 -19.00
N SER A 176 -9.02 0.47 -18.15
CA SER A 176 -7.82 0.04 -17.41
C SER A 176 -6.69 -0.40 -18.34
N GLU A 177 -7.00 -1.08 -19.43
CA GLU A 177 -6.04 -1.59 -20.42
C GLU A 177 -5.35 -0.47 -21.18
N TYR A 178 -6.08 0.61 -21.49
CA TYR A 178 -5.50 1.80 -22.10
C TYR A 178 -4.56 2.51 -21.11
N GLN A 179 -4.97 2.64 -19.85
CA GLN A 179 -4.14 3.25 -18.80
C GLN A 179 -2.87 2.42 -18.53
N GLN A 180 -2.97 1.09 -18.55
CA GLN A 180 -1.82 0.19 -18.48
C GLN A 180 -0.87 0.41 -19.67
N MET A 181 -1.39 0.52 -20.90
CA MET A 181 -0.57 0.83 -22.08
C MET A 181 0.14 2.18 -21.94
N LEU A 182 -0.56 3.21 -21.45
CA LEU A 182 0.03 4.53 -21.22
C LEU A 182 1.16 4.48 -20.18
N ARG A 183 0.95 3.79 -19.06
CA ARG A 183 1.95 3.56 -18.01
C ARG A 183 3.18 2.85 -18.58
N VAL A 184 2.97 1.70 -19.23
CA VAL A 184 4.04 0.87 -19.79
C VAL A 184 4.82 1.62 -20.86
N PHE A 185 4.14 2.43 -21.68
CA PHE A 185 4.80 3.27 -22.66
C PHE A 185 5.73 4.29 -21.98
N GLY A 186 5.24 5.02 -20.97
CA GLY A 186 6.04 5.99 -20.22
C GLY A 186 7.19 5.36 -19.42
N GLU A 187 7.03 4.10 -18.99
CA GLU A 187 8.08 3.35 -18.30
C GLU A 187 9.18 2.88 -19.26
N HIS A 188 8.84 2.45 -20.48
CA HIS A 188 9.80 1.81 -21.39
C HIS A 188 10.31 2.69 -22.54
N PHE A 189 9.66 3.81 -22.84
CA PHE A 189 10.00 4.65 -23.99
C PHE A 189 10.04 6.12 -23.59
N CYS A 190 10.73 6.93 -24.41
CA CYS A 190 10.58 8.38 -24.38
C CYS A 190 10.68 8.96 -25.79
N ILE A 191 10.12 10.15 -25.97
CA ILE A 191 10.18 10.88 -27.24
C ILE A 191 11.23 11.98 -27.05
N GLN A 192 12.30 11.94 -27.84
CA GLN A 192 13.36 12.94 -27.86
C GLN A 192 13.47 13.48 -29.28
N GLU A 193 13.38 14.79 -29.47
CA GLU A 193 13.48 15.42 -30.80
C GLU A 193 12.52 14.79 -31.83
N ASP A 194 11.27 14.53 -31.43
CA ASP A 194 10.24 13.83 -32.23
C ASP A 194 10.58 12.39 -32.65
N GLN A 195 11.63 11.80 -32.08
CA GLN A 195 12.02 10.40 -32.29
C GLN A 195 11.69 9.55 -31.07
N LEU A 196 11.11 8.37 -31.32
CA LEU A 196 10.90 7.37 -30.28
C LEU A 196 12.23 6.72 -29.91
N THR A 197 12.57 6.74 -28.63
CA THR A 197 13.76 6.09 -28.07
C THR A 197 13.36 5.05 -27.03
N ILE A 198 14.07 3.93 -27.01
CA ILE A 198 13.89 2.84 -26.06
C ILE A 198 14.75 3.16 -24.83
N LYS A 199 14.14 3.20 -23.63
CA LYS A 199 14.91 3.38 -22.40
C LYS A 199 15.80 2.17 -22.12
N GLU A 200 17.01 2.40 -21.67
CA GLU A 200 17.94 1.37 -21.23
C GLU A 200 17.46 0.70 -19.93
N GLY A 201 17.98 -0.50 -19.67
CA GLY A 201 17.59 -1.27 -18.48
C GLY A 201 17.86 -0.54 -17.16
N THR A 202 18.89 0.30 -17.10
CA THR A 202 19.26 1.13 -15.94
C THR A 202 18.32 2.31 -15.72
N GLU A 203 17.53 2.69 -16.72
CA GLU A 203 16.54 3.77 -16.64
C GLU A 203 15.18 3.26 -16.18
N LEU A 204 14.97 1.93 -16.12
CA LEU A 204 13.75 1.31 -15.64
C LEU A 204 13.72 1.29 -14.11
N SER A 205 12.66 1.83 -13.53
CA SER A 205 12.43 1.75 -12.09
C SER A 205 12.14 0.31 -11.66
N GLY A 206 12.52 -0.05 -10.43
CA GLY A 206 12.06 -1.29 -9.81
C GLY A 206 10.52 -1.34 -9.66
N SER A 207 9.84 -0.21 -9.69
CA SER A 207 8.37 -0.13 -9.66
C SER A 207 7.71 -0.26 -11.04
N SER A 208 8.48 -0.42 -12.12
CA SER A 208 7.92 -0.63 -13.46
C SER A 208 7.06 -1.89 -13.48
N LEU A 209 6.00 -1.87 -14.30
CA LEU A 209 5.03 -2.95 -14.42
C LEU A 209 5.73 -4.27 -14.76
N GLN A 210 5.51 -5.30 -13.95
CA GLN A 210 6.11 -6.63 -14.16
C GLN A 210 5.20 -7.60 -14.90
N SER A 211 3.89 -7.42 -14.78
CA SER A 211 2.88 -8.21 -15.46
C SER A 211 1.66 -7.32 -15.73
N PRO A 212 1.00 -7.41 -16.89
CA PRO A 212 -0.25 -6.69 -17.08
C PRO A 212 -1.35 -7.24 -16.18
N TYR A 213 -1.25 -8.49 -15.70
CA TYR A 213 -2.28 -9.14 -14.89
C TYR A 213 -2.13 -8.90 -13.38
N ASP A 214 -1.08 -8.20 -12.96
CA ASP A 214 -0.75 -7.91 -11.56
C ASP A 214 0.06 -6.61 -11.50
N GLU A 215 -0.66 -5.49 -11.35
CA GLU A 215 -0.09 -4.15 -11.44
C GLU A 215 0.75 -3.74 -10.23
N GLU A 216 0.55 -4.43 -9.12
CA GLU A 216 1.22 -4.20 -7.83
C GLU A 216 2.55 -4.94 -7.74
N ALA A 217 2.79 -5.95 -8.58
CA ALA A 217 4.06 -6.64 -8.62
C ALA A 217 5.19 -5.73 -9.12
N THR A 218 6.24 -5.66 -8.33
CA THR A 218 7.44 -4.86 -8.57
C THR A 218 8.66 -5.75 -8.80
N TYR A 219 9.72 -5.17 -9.34
CA TYR A 219 11.04 -5.78 -9.48
C TYR A 219 11.98 -5.26 -8.39
N ARG A 220 12.71 -6.19 -7.76
CA ARG A 220 13.75 -5.87 -6.78
C ARG A 220 15.03 -6.64 -7.11
N LYS A 221 16.16 -5.95 -6.94
CA LYS A 221 17.50 -6.54 -7.01
C LYS A 221 18.25 -6.23 -5.73
N LYS A 222 18.70 -7.26 -5.02
CA LYS A 222 19.52 -7.13 -3.80
C LYS A 222 20.80 -7.94 -3.99
N GLY A 223 21.93 -7.24 -4.16
CA GLY A 223 23.18 -7.88 -4.53
C GLY A 223 23.09 -8.56 -5.89
N HIS A 224 23.30 -9.88 -5.93
CA HIS A 224 23.21 -10.69 -7.14
C HIS A 224 21.81 -11.28 -7.39
N ASP A 225 20.93 -11.24 -6.39
CA ASP A 225 19.59 -11.83 -6.48
C ASP A 225 18.58 -10.81 -6.99
N ALA A 226 17.74 -11.25 -7.93
CA ALA A 226 16.66 -10.46 -8.49
C ALA A 226 15.34 -11.23 -8.39
N ALA A 227 14.28 -10.55 -8.00
CA ALA A 227 12.95 -11.14 -7.83
C ALA A 227 11.87 -10.19 -8.33
N LYS A 228 10.73 -10.78 -8.72
CA LYS A 228 9.49 -10.08 -9.04
C LYS A 228 8.41 -10.47 -8.04
N GLY A 229 7.65 -9.50 -7.55
CA GLY A 229 6.60 -9.72 -6.56
C GLY A 229 6.36 -8.52 -5.66
N TYR A 230 5.98 -8.79 -4.43
CA TYR A 230 5.60 -7.77 -3.44
C TYR A 230 6.68 -7.61 -2.37
N VAL A 231 6.71 -6.42 -1.76
CA VAL A 231 7.53 -6.15 -0.57
C VAL A 231 6.57 -5.99 0.61
N ALA A 232 6.76 -6.80 1.64
CA ALA A 232 6.09 -6.63 2.91
C ALA A 232 7.12 -6.14 3.95
N ASN A 233 6.72 -5.13 4.73
CA ASN A 233 7.51 -4.63 5.84
C ASN A 233 6.82 -5.04 7.15
N ILE A 234 7.58 -5.66 8.04
CA ILE A 234 7.13 -6.03 9.38
C ILE A 234 7.95 -5.22 10.36
N THR A 235 7.27 -4.50 11.24
CA THR A 235 7.90 -3.68 12.29
C THR A 235 7.72 -4.33 13.64
N GLU A 236 8.76 -4.30 14.46
CA GLU A 236 8.62 -4.57 15.89
C GLU A 236 7.69 -3.49 16.50
N THR A 237 6.83 -3.90 17.44
CA THR A 237 5.89 -3.01 18.16
C THR A 237 6.38 -2.79 19.57
#